data_AF-A0A0B2SMV6-F1
#
_entry.id   AF-A0A0B2SMV6-F1
#
_cell.length_a   1.000
_cell.length_b   1.000
_cell.length_c   1.000
_cell.angle_alpha   90.00
_cell.angle_beta   90.00
_cell.angle_gamma   90.00
#
_symmetry.space_group_name_H-M   'P 1'
#
loop_
_entity.id
_entity.type
_entity.pdbx_description
1 polymer ?
#
loop_
_entity_poly.entity_id
_entity_poly.type
_entity_poly.pdbx_seq_one_letter_code
_entity_poly.pdbx_strand_id
1 'polypeptide(L)'
;MVGEEVVPMDDKAKRMRDLLSSFYSPDPSISNNTSKHASLDDINSTSFDPDQYMNILAHKSNLEGLLQRHVEMAAEIKNLDTDLQMLVYENYNKFISATDTIKRMKSNISGMETNMEQLLEKVTVVYLLYLKY
;
A
#
# COMPACT_ATOMS: atom_id res chain seq x y z
N MET A 1 -9.00 -26.64 -38.41
CA MET A 1 -7.93 -25.92 -37.69
C MET A 1 -8.41 -24.50 -37.47
N VAL A 2 -8.86 -24.19 -36.26
CA VAL A 2 -9.21 -22.82 -35.83
C VAL A 2 -8.26 -22.52 -34.70
N GLY A 3 -7.38 -21.54 -34.90
CA GLY A 3 -6.38 -21.13 -33.90
C GLY A 3 -7.06 -20.43 -32.74
N GLU A 4 -6.83 -20.94 -31.54
CA GLU A 4 -7.09 -20.22 -30.29
C GLU A 4 -6.11 -19.03 -30.22
N GLU A 5 -6.60 -17.80 -30.43
CA GLU A 5 -5.89 -16.60 -30.00
C GLU A 5 -5.96 -16.51 -28.47
N VAL A 6 -5.00 -17.18 -27.82
CA VAL A 6 -4.66 -16.98 -26.41
C VAL A 6 -4.07 -15.58 -26.28
N VAL A 7 -4.92 -14.61 -25.96
CA VAL A 7 -4.47 -13.25 -25.58
C VAL A 7 -3.53 -13.40 -24.37
N PRO A 8 -2.27 -12.91 -24.42
CA PRO A 8 -1.26 -13.31 -23.46
C PRO A 8 -1.56 -12.67 -22.11
N MET A 9 -1.99 -13.49 -21.15
CA MET A 9 -2.18 -13.11 -19.75
C MET A 9 -0.90 -12.50 -19.13
N ASP A 10 0.25 -12.78 -19.74
CA ASP A 10 1.56 -12.24 -19.39
C ASP A 10 1.70 -10.74 -19.66
N ASP A 11 1.02 -10.17 -20.66
CA ASP A 11 1.12 -8.72 -20.94
C ASP A 11 0.49 -7.88 -19.83
N LYS A 12 -0.62 -8.35 -19.28
CA LYS A 12 -1.26 -7.69 -18.14
C LYS A 12 -0.42 -7.84 -16.87
N ALA A 13 0.12 -9.04 -16.62
CA ALA A 13 1.02 -9.28 -15.50
C ALA A 13 2.29 -8.43 -15.60
N LYS A 14 2.86 -8.30 -16.80
CA LYS A 14 4.01 -7.45 -17.09
C LYS A 14 3.70 -5.97 -16.88
N ARG A 15 2.58 -5.47 -17.42
CA ARG A 15 2.13 -4.08 -17.16
C ARG A 15 1.89 -3.79 -15.67
N MET A 16 1.33 -4.74 -14.92
CA MET A 16 1.14 -4.59 -13.48
C MET A 16 2.48 -4.62 -12.73
N ARG A 17 3.42 -5.48 -13.11
CA ARG A 17 4.78 -5.49 -12.56
C ARG A 17 5.52 -4.19 -12.86
N ASP A 18 5.46 -3.68 -14.09
CA ASP A 18 6.10 -2.43 -14.49
C ASP A 18 5.49 -1.23 -13.77
N LEU A 19 4.17 -1.23 -13.58
CA LEU A 19 3.46 -0.20 -12.83
C LEU A 19 3.84 -0.22 -11.35
N LEU A 20 3.79 -1.39 -10.70
CA LEU A 20 4.23 -1.54 -9.31
C LEU A 20 5.71 -1.19 -9.16
N SER A 21 6.55 -1.61 -10.10
CA SER A 21 7.95 -1.24 -10.15
C SER A 21 8.12 0.27 -10.25
N SER A 22 7.30 0.99 -11.03
CA SER A 22 7.39 2.46 -11.10
C SER A 22 7.02 3.17 -9.78
N PHE A 23 6.19 2.55 -8.93
CA PHE A 23 5.77 3.11 -7.64
C PHE A 23 6.68 2.71 -6.47
N TYR A 24 7.27 1.52 -6.53
CA TYR A 24 8.05 0.92 -5.44
C TYR A 24 9.53 0.71 -5.77
N SER A 25 9.97 1.00 -6.99
CA SER A 25 11.40 1.11 -7.26
C SER A 25 11.97 2.16 -6.33
N PRO A 26 13.10 1.91 -5.68
CA PRO A 26 13.80 2.96 -4.97
C PRO A 26 14.10 4.04 -6.00
N ASP A 27 13.38 5.15 -5.92
CA ASP A 27 13.68 6.31 -6.75
C ASP A 27 15.16 6.63 -6.48
N PRO A 28 16.04 6.66 -7.49
CA PRO A 28 17.39 7.11 -7.27
C PRO A 28 17.40 8.51 -6.66
N SER A 29 16.36 9.32 -6.75
CA SER A 29 16.22 10.59 -6.00
C SER A 29 15.92 10.42 -4.49
N ILE A 30 15.27 9.32 -4.08
CA ILE A 30 15.15 8.90 -2.67
C ILE A 30 16.45 8.22 -2.20
N SER A 31 17.20 7.59 -3.12
CA SER A 31 18.55 7.07 -2.87
C SER A 31 19.65 8.13 -2.98
N ASN A 32 19.42 9.29 -3.60
CA ASN A 32 20.46 10.30 -3.89
C ASN A 32 20.59 11.37 -2.80
N ASN A 33 19.90 11.25 -1.68
CA ASN A 33 20.34 11.91 -0.45
C ASN A 33 21.47 11.14 0.26
N THR A 34 21.90 9.97 -0.24
CA THR A 34 22.96 9.14 0.35
C THR A 34 24.35 9.32 -0.29
N SER A 35 24.54 10.28 -1.20
CA SER A 35 25.89 10.66 -1.67
C SER A 35 26.58 11.71 -0.80
N LYS A 36 25.98 12.08 0.35
CA LYS A 36 26.76 12.54 1.49
C LYS A 36 27.24 11.27 2.17
N HIS A 37 28.55 11.05 2.20
CA HIS A 37 29.23 9.99 2.94
C HIS A 37 28.32 9.38 4.01
N ALA A 38 27.97 8.08 3.90
CA ALA A 38 27.29 7.35 4.95
C ALA A 38 28.17 7.43 6.19
N SER A 39 27.99 8.50 6.94
CA SER A 39 28.80 8.84 8.08
C SER A 39 28.24 8.02 9.21
N LEU A 40 29.14 7.34 9.93
CA LEU A 40 28.73 6.46 11.03
C LEU A 40 28.01 7.23 12.16
N ASP A 41 28.08 8.56 12.16
CA ASP A 41 27.37 9.46 13.07
C ASP A 41 26.01 9.96 12.55
N ASP A 42 25.54 9.52 11.36
CA ASP A 42 24.19 9.83 10.89
C ASP A 42 23.19 8.78 11.40
N ILE A 43 22.31 9.21 12.32
CA ILE A 43 21.29 8.36 12.96
C ILE A 43 20.27 7.77 11.98
N ASN A 44 20.11 8.37 10.79
CA ASN A 44 19.18 7.88 9.77
C ASN A 44 19.87 6.96 8.74
N SER A 45 21.19 6.80 8.83
CA SER A 45 21.96 5.96 7.92
C SER A 45 21.87 4.49 8.32
N THR A 46 21.86 3.61 7.32
CA THR A 46 21.94 2.15 7.53
C THR A 46 23.28 1.70 8.12
N SER A 47 24.30 2.57 8.08
CA SER A 47 25.64 2.34 8.64
C SER A 47 25.86 3.05 9.97
N PHE A 48 24.79 3.46 10.66
CA PHE A 48 24.86 4.15 11.95
C PHE A 48 25.58 3.31 13.02
N ASP A 49 26.56 3.91 13.68
CA ASP A 49 27.24 3.35 14.85
C ASP A 49 26.90 4.20 16.10
N PRO A 50 26.10 3.65 17.03
CA PRO A 50 25.71 4.34 18.25
C PRO A 50 26.90 4.75 19.13
N ASP A 51 27.94 3.92 19.20
CA ASP A 51 29.09 4.16 20.08
C ASP A 51 29.93 5.32 19.53
N GLN A 52 30.15 5.35 18.22
CA GLN A 52 30.86 6.44 17.56
C GLN A 52 30.07 7.75 17.62
N TYR A 53 28.76 7.71 17.35
CA TYR A 53 27.89 8.88 17.48
C TYR A 53 27.92 9.46 18.89
N MET A 54 27.80 8.60 19.91
CA MET A 54 27.78 9.04 21.30
C MET A 54 29.14 9.61 21.74
N ASN A 55 30.24 9.01 21.28
CA ASN A 55 31.58 9.51 21.56
C ASN A 55 31.81 10.91 20.95
N ILE A 56 31.39 11.10 19.69
CA ILE A 56 31.44 12.40 19.02
C ILE A 56 30.57 13.43 19.74
N LEU A 57 29.35 13.05 20.13
CA LEU A 57 28.40 13.94 20.81
C LEU A 57 28.93 14.36 22.19
N ALA A 58 29.49 13.43 22.97
CA ALA A 58 30.07 13.71 24.28
C ALA A 58 31.31 14.62 24.21
N HIS A 59 32.12 14.52 23.15
CA HIS A 59 33.28 15.40 22.95
C HIS A 59 32.92 16.78 22.41
N LYS A 60 31.83 16.90 21.64
CA LYS A 60 31.43 18.16 20.99
C LYS A 60 30.43 18.98 21.79
N SER A 61 29.71 18.38 22.74
CA SER A 61 28.64 19.01 23.50
C SER A 61 28.98 19.13 24.98
N ASN A 62 28.52 20.21 25.61
CA ASN A 62 28.51 20.32 27.06
C ASN A 62 27.29 19.58 27.65
N LEU A 63 27.24 19.44 28.97
CA LEU A 63 26.17 18.70 29.66
C LEU A 63 24.76 19.23 29.34
N GLU A 64 24.61 20.55 29.23
CA GLU A 64 23.33 21.19 28.91
C GLU A 64 22.88 20.83 27.49
N GLY A 65 23.79 20.90 26.51
CA GLY A 65 23.52 20.48 25.13
C GLY A 65 23.17 19.00 25.03
N LEU A 66 23.81 18.15 25.84
CA LEU A 66 23.50 16.73 25.88
C LEU A 66 22.11 16.46 26.46
N LEU A 67 21.74 17.17 27.53
CA LEU A 67 20.40 17.09 28.14
C LEU A 67 19.32 17.55 27.16
N GLN A 68 19.57 18.67 26.46
CA GLN A 68 18.66 19.20 25.45
C GLN A 68 18.47 18.19 24.32
N ARG A 69 19.55 17.58 23.79
CA ARG A 69 19.45 16.56 22.75
C ARG A 69 18.68 15.32 23.21
N HIS A 70 18.83 14.91 24.46
CA HIS A 70 18.04 13.82 25.04
C HIS A 70 16.54 14.15 25.05
N VAL A 71 16.16 15.36 25.47
CA VAL A 71 14.75 15.79 25.48
C VAL A 71 14.16 15.83 24.07
N GLU A 72 14.91 16.37 23.11
CA GLU A 72 14.51 16.39 21.70
C GLU A 72 14.32 14.98 21.14
N MET A 73 15.28 14.09 21.37
CA MET A 73 15.21 12.71 20.90
C MET A 73 14.02 11.96 21.52
N ALA A 74 13.74 12.18 22.81
CA ALA A 74 12.55 11.59 23.44
C ALA A 74 11.24 12.09 22.81
N ALA A 75 11.17 13.36 22.44
CA ALA A 75 10.03 13.92 21.72
C ALA A 75 9.91 13.36 20.29
N GLU A 76 11.03 13.27 19.56
CA GLU A 76 11.12 12.66 18.22
C GLU A 76 10.62 11.21 18.24
N ILE A 77 11.08 10.39 19.19
CA ILE A 77 10.64 8.99 19.37
C ILE A 77 9.12 8.92 19.57
N LYS A 78 8.56 9.77 20.44
CA LYS A 78 7.13 9.79 20.71
C LYS A 78 6.31 10.21 19.48
N ASN A 79 6.80 11.19 18.73
CA ASN A 79 6.14 11.64 17.50
C ASN A 79 6.15 10.54 16.45
N LEU A 80 7.30 9.88 16.24
CA LEU A 80 7.42 8.76 15.30
C LEU A 80 6.49 7.58 15.66
N ASP A 81 6.36 7.26 16.96
CA ASP A 81 5.39 6.25 17.41
C ASP A 81 3.95 6.65 17.10
N THR A 82 3.59 7.92 17.33
CA THR A 82 2.26 8.44 17.02
C THR A 82 1.97 8.40 15.51
N ASP A 83 2.94 8.80 14.69
CA ASP A 83 2.84 8.79 13.23
C ASP A 83 2.70 7.36 12.70
N LEU A 84 3.46 6.41 13.25
CA LEU A 84 3.34 5.00 12.90
C LEU A 84 1.95 4.46 13.24
N GLN A 85 1.44 4.75 14.44
CA GLN A 85 0.09 4.34 14.85
C GLN A 85 -0.98 4.93 13.93
N MET A 86 -0.86 6.21 13.57
CA MET A 86 -1.77 6.87 12.65
C MET A 86 -1.74 6.23 11.26
N LEU A 87 -0.55 5.94 10.74
CA LEU A 87 -0.38 5.29 9.44
C LEU A 87 -1.04 3.91 9.42
N VAL A 88 -0.82 3.11 10.47
CA VAL A 88 -1.42 1.79 10.63
C VAL A 88 -2.94 1.89 10.69
N TYR A 89 -3.47 2.81 11.49
CA TYR A 89 -4.91 3.05 11.61
C TYR A 89 -5.54 3.42 10.26
N GLU A 90 -4.96 4.38 9.55
CA GLU A 90 -5.42 4.82 8.23
C GLU A 90 -5.40 3.67 7.22
N ASN A 91 -4.36 2.83 7.24
CA ASN A 91 -4.26 1.69 6.34
C ASN A 91 -5.35 0.64 6.62
N TYR A 92 -5.54 0.27 7.90
CA TYR A 92 -6.58 -0.68 8.29
C TYR A 92 -7.98 -0.16 7.95
N ASN A 93 -8.27 1.12 8.19
CA ASN A 93 -9.54 1.73 7.81
C ASN A 93 -9.80 1.65 6.30
N LYS A 94 -8.78 1.90 5.48
CA LYS A 94 -8.87 1.75 4.02
C LYS A 94 -9.13 0.31 3.61
N PHE A 95 -8.44 -0.66 4.22
CA PHE A 95 -8.66 -2.09 3.96
C PHE A 95 -10.08 -2.54 4.33
N ILE A 96 -10.59 -2.11 5.49
CA ILE A 96 -11.95 -2.42 5.94
C ILE A 96 -12.96 -1.82 4.95
N SER A 97 -12.80 -0.54 4.60
CA SER A 97 -13.68 0.16 3.65
C SER A 97 -13.68 -0.47 2.26
N ALA A 98 -12.52 -0.90 1.77
CA ALA A 98 -12.39 -1.63 0.51
C ALA A 98 -13.10 -2.98 0.57
N THR A 99 -12.92 -3.72 1.67
CA THR A 99 -13.58 -5.02 1.89
C THR A 99 -15.10 -4.88 1.93
N ASP A 100 -15.61 -3.86 2.61
CA ASP A 100 -17.05 -3.60 2.66
C ASP A 100 -17.61 -3.16 1.32
N THR A 101 -16.84 -2.41 0.53
CA THR A 101 -17.20 -2.09 -0.85
C THR A 101 -17.33 -3.36 -1.70
N ILE A 102 -16.38 -4.29 -1.59
CA ILE A 102 -16.44 -5.59 -2.30
C ILE A 102 -17.67 -6.40 -1.87
N LYS A 103 -17.98 -6.46 -0.56
CA LYS A 103 -19.19 -7.14 -0.06
C LYS A 103 -20.47 -6.55 -0.67
N ARG A 104 -20.58 -5.22 -0.70
CA ARG A 104 -21.73 -4.54 -1.33
C ARG A 104 -21.81 -4.82 -2.82
N MET A 105 -20.69 -4.77 -3.54
CA MET A 105 -20.65 -5.12 -4.97
C MET A 105 -21.12 -6.55 -5.20
N LYS A 106 -20.68 -7.52 -4.40
CA LYS A 106 -21.13 -8.91 -4.48
C LYS A 106 -22.64 -9.03 -4.25
N SER A 107 -23.17 -8.38 -3.23
CA SER A 107 -24.60 -8.37 -2.93
C SER A 107 -25.42 -7.81 -4.11
N ASN A 108 -24.97 -6.71 -4.70
CA ASN A 108 -25.65 -6.09 -5.82
C ASN A 108 -25.64 -7.00 -7.06
N ILE A 109 -24.50 -7.63 -7.38
CA ILE A 109 -24.39 -8.56 -8.50
C ILE A 109 -25.31 -9.76 -8.31
N SER A 110 -25.36 -10.35 -7.11
CA SER A 110 -26.25 -11.48 -6.82
C SER A 110 -27.73 -11.09 -6.96
N GLY A 111 -28.11 -9.87 -6.54
CA GLY A 111 -29.46 -9.35 -6.78
C GLY A 111 -29.76 -9.14 -8.27
N MET A 112 -28.78 -8.68 -9.06
CA MET A 112 -28.93 -8.53 -10.51
C MET A 112 -29.09 -9.89 -11.22
N GLU A 113 -28.33 -10.91 -10.81
CA GLU A 113 -28.44 -12.27 -11.34
C GLU A 113 -29.86 -12.84 -11.11
N THR A 114 -30.38 -12.68 -9.89
CA THR A 114 -31.75 -13.10 -9.55
C THR A 114 -32.80 -12.40 -10.43
N ASN A 115 -32.65 -11.08 -10.66
CA ASN A 115 -33.57 -10.34 -11.53
C ASN A 115 -33.49 -10.78 -12.99
N MET A 116 -32.29 -11.12 -13.47
CA MET A 116 -32.07 -11.62 -14.83
C MET A 116 -32.71 -13.01 -15.02
N GLU A 117 -32.60 -13.89 -14.03
CA GLU A 117 -33.27 -15.21 -14.03
C GLU A 117 -34.79 -15.05 -14.10
N GLN A 118 -35.37 -14.17 -13.27
CA GLN A 118 -36.82 -13.90 -13.31
C GLN A 118 -37.28 -13.33 -14.65
N LEU A 119 -36.46 -12.49 -15.29
CA LEU A 119 -36.77 -11.95 -16.61
C LEU A 119 -36.76 -13.07 -17.66
N LEU A 120 -35.76 -13.94 -17.63
CA LEU A 120 -35.62 -15.07 -18.55
C LEU A 120 -36.78 -16.07 -18.39
N GLU A 121 -37.20 -16.34 -17.15
CA GLU A 121 -38.38 -17.16 -16.87
C GLU A 121 -39.64 -16.55 -17.52
N LYS A 122 -39.89 -15.25 -17.31
CA LYS A 122 -41.04 -14.56 -17.91
C LYS A 122 -41.01 -14.60 -19.43
N VAL A 123 -39.85 -14.35 -20.04
CA VAL A 123 -39.69 -14.42 -21.51
C VAL A 123 -39.98 -15.84 -22.01
N THR A 124 -39.51 -16.85 -21.30
CA THR A 124 -39.74 -18.27 -21.64
C THR A 124 -41.23 -18.60 -21.57
N VAL A 125 -41.94 -18.15 -20.53
CA VAL A 125 -43.40 -18.34 -20.41
C VAL A 125 -44.14 -17.70 -21.58
N VAL A 126 -43.80 -16.47 -21.95
CA VAL A 126 -44.42 -15.77 -23.10
C VAL A 126 -44.16 -16.52 -24.40
N TYR A 127 -42.93 -16.99 -24.62
CA TYR A 127 -42.57 -17.76 -25.82
C TYR A 127 -43.35 -19.08 -25.91
N LEU A 128 -43.49 -19.81 -24.79
CA LEU A 128 -44.26 -21.04 -24.73
C LEU A 128 -45.77 -20.81 -24.93
N LEU A 129 -46.31 -19.68 -24.45
CA LEU A 129 -47.68 -19.28 -24.73
C LEU A 129 -47.87 -18.97 -26.22
N TYR A 130 -46.94 -18.25 -26.85
CA TYR A 130 -46.99 -17.94 -28.28
C TYR A 130 -47.00 -19.21 -29.15
N LEU A 131 -46.23 -20.25 -28.78
CA LEU A 131 -46.22 -21.53 -29.51
C LEU A 131 -47.46 -22.41 -29.27
N LYS A 132 -48.24 -22.13 -28.23
CA LYS A 132 -49.48 -22.88 -27.91
C LYS A 132 -50.72 -22.33 -28.64
N TYR A 133 -50.59 -21.19 -29.32
CA TYR A 133 -51.63 -20.55 -30.14
C TYR A 133 -51.17 -20.47 -31.60
#